data_AF-A0A1F9ZYE3-F1
#
_entry.id   AF-A0A1F9ZYE3-F1
#
_cell.length_a   1.000
_cell.length_b   1.000
_cell.length_c   1.000
_cell.angle_alpha   90.00
_cell.angle_beta   90.00
_cell.angle_gamma   90.00
#
_symmetry.space_group_name_H-M   'P 1'
#
loop_
_entity.id
_entity.type
_entity.pdbx_description
1 polymer ?
#
loop_
_entity_poly.entity_id
_entity_poly.type
_entity_poly.pdbx_seq_one_letter_code
_entity_poly.pdbx_strand_id
1 'polypeptide(L)' 'MAKDTEFATLVGKAFLHELDMGHRDSAIAFGRAFLLALGMQGPESDTAGKPLGDRWSKHALADSYNTAESGG' A
#
# COMPACT_ATOMS: atom_id res chain seq x y z
N MET A 1 5.47 6.51 24.50
CA MET A 1 6.09 7.10 23.31
C MET A 1 4.98 7.52 22.37
N ALA A 2 4.72 8.81 22.21
CA ALA A 2 3.86 9.27 21.13
C ALA A 2 4.59 8.91 19.83
N LYS A 3 3.98 8.09 18.98
CA LYS A 3 4.47 7.88 17.61
C LYS A 3 4.65 9.26 16.98
N ASP A 4 5.80 9.48 16.36
CA ASP A 4 6.23 10.77 15.85
C ASP A 4 5.33 11.19 14.68
N THR A 5 4.19 11.77 15.02
CA THR A 5 3.04 11.96 14.12
C THR A 5 3.35 13.04 13.09
N GLU A 6 4.17 14.02 13.47
CA GLU A 6 4.70 15.04 12.57
C GLU A 6 5.65 14.41 11.55
N PHE A 7 6.57 13.56 12.00
CA PHE A 7 7.47 12.82 11.10
C PHE A 7 6.68 11.92 10.14
N ALA A 8 5.71 11.14 10.63
CA ALA A 8 4.86 10.31 9.80
C ALA A 8 4.08 11.15 8.76
N THR A 9 3.56 12.31 9.16
CA THR A 9 2.83 13.21 8.24
C THR A 9 3.75 13.76 7.16
N LEU A 10 4.97 14.16 7.50
CA LEU A 10 5.94 14.71 6.56
C LEU A 10 6.35 13.65 5.53
N VAL A 11 6.71 12.45 5.99
CA VAL A 11 7.11 11.35 5.13
C VAL A 11 5.96 10.86 4.25
N GLY A 12 4.72 10.83 4.77
CA GLY A 12 3.54 10.50 3.98
C GLY A 12 3.29 11.49 2.84
N LYS A 13 3.49 12.80 3.07
CA LYS A 13 3.41 13.82 2.01
C LYS A 13 4.50 13.64 0.95
N ALA A 14 5.74 13.38 1.38
CA ALA A 14 6.85 13.14 0.47
C ALA A 14 6.60 11.89 -0.40
N PHE A 15 6.08 10.81 0.19
CA PHE A 15 5.68 9.61 -0.55
C PHE A 15 4.69 9.91 -1.69
N LEU A 16 3.60 10.63 -1.40
CA LEU A 16 2.59 10.99 -2.40
C LEU A 16 3.19 11.88 -3.50
N HIS A 17 4.05 12.82 -3.12
CA HIS A 17 4.74 13.69 -4.07
C HIS A 17 5.62 12.92 -5.06
N GLU A 18 6.41 11.95 -4.57
CA GLU A 18 7.24 11.12 -5.43
C GLU A 18 6.42 10.18 -6.33
N LEU A 19 5.24 9.72 -5.87
CA LEU A 19 4.31 8.98 -6.73
C LEU A 19 3.79 9.83 -7.88
N ASP A 20 3.39 11.07 -7.60
CA ASP A 20 2.91 12.00 -8.62
C ASP A 20 4.00 12.34 -9.64
N MET A 21 5.27 12.40 -9.21
CA MET A 21 6.43 12.58 -10.10
C MET A 21 6.86 11.28 -10.83
N GLY A 22 6.32 10.12 -10.47
CA GLY A 22 6.74 8.83 -11.03
C GLY A 22 8.10 8.33 -10.51
N HIS A 23 8.62 8.91 -9.43
CA HIS A 23 9.89 8.53 -8.83
C HIS A 23 9.74 7.30 -7.92
N ARG A 24 9.68 6.13 -8.55
CA ARG A 24 9.38 4.85 -7.89
C ARG A 24 10.28 4.55 -6.69
N ASP A 25 11.60 4.70 -6.82
CA ASP A 25 12.55 4.30 -5.77
C ASP A 25 12.46 5.22 -4.54
N SER A 26 12.34 6.52 -4.77
CA SER A 26 12.10 7.53 -3.71
C SER A 26 10.76 7.27 -3.00
N ALA A 27 9.70 6.98 -3.76
CA ALA A 27 8.40 6.63 -3.20
C ALA A 27 8.50 5.36 -2.33
N ILE A 28 9.22 4.32 -2.77
CA ILE A 28 9.42 3.11 -1.94
C ILE A 28 10.17 3.44 -0.65
N ALA A 29 11.20 4.28 -0.70
CA ALA A 29 11.96 4.70 0.48
C ALA A 29 11.08 5.47 1.48
N PHE A 30 10.30 6.45 1.01
CA PHE A 30 9.38 7.20 1.87
C PHE A 30 8.26 6.31 2.43
N GLY A 31 7.70 5.39 1.63
CA GLY A 31 6.70 4.43 2.11
C GLY A 31 7.22 3.55 3.26
N ARG A 32 8.48 3.11 3.19
CA ARG A 32 9.13 2.36 4.28
C ARG A 32 9.33 3.20 5.53
N ALA A 33 9.83 4.43 5.37
CA ALA A 33 10.01 5.35 6.48
C ALA A 33 8.68 5.70 7.16
N PHE A 34 7.60 5.83 6.40
CA PHE A 34 6.25 6.05 6.93
C PHE A 34 5.77 4.89 7.81
N LEU A 35 5.94 3.64 7.34
CA LEU A 35 5.59 2.45 8.11
C LEU A 35 6.41 2.36 9.40
N LEU A 36 7.71 2.63 9.32
CA LEU A 36 8.59 2.66 10.50
C LEU A 36 8.16 3.74 11.51
N ALA A 37 7.77 4.93 11.05
CA ALA A 37 7.22 5.99 11.90
C ALA A 37 5.94 5.55 12.64
N LEU A 38 5.14 4.69 11.99
CA LEU A 38 3.96 4.06 12.59
C LEU A 38 4.31 2.83 13.43
N GLY A 39 5.58 2.52 13.68
CA GLY A 39 6.00 1.31 14.40
C GLY A 39 5.60 0.02 13.69
N MET A 40 5.44 0.07 12.37
CA MET A 40 5.10 -1.06 11.51
C MET A 40 6.33 -1.44 10.67
N GLN A 41 6.60 -2.73 10.51
CA GLN A 41 7.61 -3.21 9.58
C GLN A 41 6.95 -3.36 8.21
N GLY A 42 7.50 -2.69 7.19
CA GLY A 42 7.06 -2.87 5.80
C GLY A 42 7.37 -4.28 5.30
N PRO A 43 6.74 -4.71 4.19
CA PRO A 43 7.06 -6.00 3.60
C PRO A 43 8.55 -6.08 3.27
N GLU A 44 9.21 -7.15 3.74
CA GLU A 44 10.62 -7.42 3.46
C GLU A 44 10.88 -7.42 1.94
N SER A 45 12.02 -6.84 1.56
CA SER A 45 12.37 -6.57 0.15
C SER A 45 12.47 -7.82 -0.73
N ASP A 46 12.43 -9.02 -0.14
CA ASP A 46 12.45 -10.31 -0.83
C ASP A 46 11.23 -10.53 -1.75
N THR A 47 10.23 -9.65 -1.70
CA THR A 47 9.07 -9.66 -2.59
C THR A 47 9.15 -8.69 -3.78
N ALA A 48 10.31 -8.06 -4.04
CA ALA A 48 10.52 -7.18 -5.19
C ALA A 48 10.32 -7.85 -6.57
N GLY A 49 10.16 -9.18 -6.62
CA GLY A 49 9.86 -9.93 -7.84
C GLY A 49 8.38 -10.25 -8.09
N LYS A 50 7.46 -9.97 -7.15
CA LYS A 50 6.02 -10.23 -7.37
C LYS A 50 5.24 -8.93 -7.54
N PRO A 51 4.58 -8.71 -8.69
CA PRO A 51 3.76 -7.52 -8.88
C PRO A 51 2.68 -7.47 -7.80
N LEU A 52 2.50 -6.28 -7.23
CA LEU A 52 1.46 -5.95 -6.24
C LEU A 52 0.02 -6.17 -6.78
N GLY A 53 -0.14 -6.66 -8.02
CA GLY A 53 -1.41 -6.96 -8.69
C GLY A 53 -2.09 -8.24 -8.22
N ASP A 54 -1.37 -9.22 -7.68
CA ASP A 54 -1.99 -10.49 -7.27
C ASP A 54 -2.84 -10.37 -5.99
N ARG A 55 -2.60 -9.32 -5.19
CA ARG A 55 -3.34 -9.12 -3.93
C ARG A 55 -4.67 -8.37 -4.14
N TRP A 56 -4.79 -7.57 -5.20
CA TRP A 56 -6.02 -6.86 -5.53
C TRP A 56 -6.99 -7.71 -6.37
N SER A 57 -6.46 -8.56 -7.25
CA SER A 57 -7.27 -9.46 -8.10
C SER A 57 -8.11 -10.48 -7.31
N LYS A 58 -7.72 -10.80 -6.07
CA LYS A 58 -8.50 -11.72 -5.22
C LYS A 58 -9.70 -11.08 -4.54
N HIS A 59 -9.72 -9.76 -4.39
CA HIS A 59 -10.89 -9.05 -3.86
C HIS A 59 -11.91 -8.71 -4.96
N ALA A 60 -11.44 -8.41 -6.18
CA ALA A 60 -12.33 -8.06 -7.28
C ALA A 60 -13.19 -9.24 -7.80
N LEU A 61 -12.77 -10.49 -7.58
CA LEU A 61 -13.52 -11.68 -8.02
C LEU A 61 -14.49 -12.23 -6.95
N ALA A 62 -14.48 -11.70 -5.73
CA ALA A 62 -15.39 -12.16 -4.67
C ALA A 62 -16.77 -11.50 -4.75
N ASP A 63 -16.89 -10.32 -5.36
CA ASP A 63 -18.16 -9.58 -5.47
C ASP A 63 -19.00 -9.95 -6.72
N SER A 64 -18.50 -10.81 -7.62
CA SER A 64 -19.17 -11.12 -8.90
C SER A 64 -20.01 -12.39 -8.93
N TYR A 65 -20.14 -13.12 -7.81
CA TYR A 65 -20.89 -14.40 -7.77
C TYR A 65 -22.07 -14.41 -6.78
N ASN A 66 -22.83 -13.32 -6.66
CA ASN A 66 -24.09 -13.37 -5.92
C ASN A 66 -25.22 -12.51 -6.50
N THR A 67 -25.55 -12.69 -7.79
CA THR A 67 -26.86 -12.31 -8.35
C THR A 67 -27.17 -13.17 -9.57
N ALA A 68 -27.73 -14.36 -9.32
CA ALA A 68 -28.42 -15.27 -10.25
C ALA A 68 -28.62 -16.57 -9.45
N GLU A 69 -29.78 -17.11 -9.10
CA GLU A 69 -31.15 -16.95 -9.60
C GLU A 69 -32.09 -17.45 -8.47
N SER A 70 -33.09 -16.66 -8.08
CA SER A 70 -34.26 -17.16 -7.33
C SER A 70 -35.47 -16.68 -8.10
N GLY A 71 -36.09 -17.58 -8.85
CA GLY A 71 -37.30 -17.33 -9.61
C GLY A 71 -37.74 -18.57 -10.37
N GLY A 72 -38.87 -19.14 -9.94
CA GLY A 72 -39.57 -20.22 -10.64
C GLY A 72 -40.11 -21.28 -9.69
#